data_AF-A0AAD3TMF2-F1
#
_entry.id   AF-A0AAD3TMF2-F1
#
_cell.length_a   1.000
_cell.length_b   1.000
_cell.length_c   1.000
_cell.angle_alpha   90.00
_cell.angle_beta   90.00
_cell.angle_gamma   90.00
#
_symmetry.space_group_name_H-M   'P 1'
#
loop_
_entity.id
_entity.type
_entity.pdbx_description
1 polymer ?
#
loop_
_entity_poly.entity_id
_entity_poly.type
_entity_poly.pdbx_seq_one_letter_code
_entity_poly.pdbx_strand_id
1 'polypeptide(L)'
;MERRSLSRSRPLSASHSSTPTPHLDLAPHDSNHTRLDNALPASYDSDSESEDAVRDAIRDDDDRGIEETLERLGFGRYQWVLFALCGCGWMSDNSALQCIAVVLPRVRIHFNLGSEIAGLLSASMMAGMMFGAVGWGVISDMLGRALPFHSTLLLTAVFGIAASFAPNFWVLCICMFFLGTAVGGSMPTDGTLFLENLPHSKQYLLTLLSVFFSFGAVLASAVGYALLPSASCRDHDTCDFESGANDGWRHVLFTLGAINLTCAIARSVLFRLHESPRFLVSSGRDKEAVVVLQAIADFNRHSMDIDHNDVRQSQAAGESGVSALGTGYEESQVLISASEDTVRSPPTSPMAPTSPLTQRSPLTPPSRVSRRDSSKRKVDWLHDWNKQMAKLFSPRWRRTVILMWIIWALMAFAYTMFNVWLPSVLESRQGDDDNAIAGALKEYVLYAAAGCPGSVLGSWMVQTKLGRRKSLAMCTLATGLAMLAFIRVRSKIASTISSMLISLAGTAMYAVLYGMTPETFGTSIRGTACGTSAALSRLAGVIAPVFAGVLLAIQPTLPLIVTAIVYGITAFCALLLPKNRVTRRSGGGGLMH
;
A
#
# COMPACT_ATOMS: atom_id res chain seq x y z
N MET A 1 -43.55 8.21 56.73
CA MET A 1 -44.82 7.67 56.19
C MET A 1 -44.49 7.13 54.80
N GLU A 2 -44.02 5.88 54.71
CA GLU A 2 -44.77 4.61 54.58
C GLU A 2 -45.15 4.29 53.12
N ARG A 3 -44.49 3.29 52.49
CA ARG A 3 -44.90 1.87 52.25
C ARG A 3 -45.80 1.74 50.99
N ARG A 4 -45.76 0.70 50.12
CA ARG A 4 -45.12 -0.65 50.18
C ARG A 4 -45.12 -1.35 48.80
N SER A 5 -44.11 -2.20 48.50
CA SER A 5 -44.14 -3.47 47.70
C SER A 5 -44.64 -3.45 46.22
N LEU A 6 -44.49 -4.47 45.33
CA LEU A 6 -43.77 -5.78 45.29
C LEU A 6 -43.46 -6.21 43.82
N SER A 7 -42.69 -7.31 43.64
CA SER A 7 -42.44 -8.09 42.40
C SER A 7 -43.37 -9.33 42.29
N ARG A 8 -43.47 -10.19 41.24
CA ARG A 8 -42.44 -10.93 40.45
C ARG A 8 -43.10 -11.89 39.39
N SER A 9 -42.30 -12.33 38.38
CA SER A 9 -42.18 -13.68 37.72
C SER A 9 -43.20 -14.33 36.72
N ARG A 10 -42.74 -14.59 35.46
CA ARG A 10 -42.55 -15.86 34.63
C ARG A 10 -43.33 -17.17 34.95
N PRO A 11 -43.41 -18.26 34.09
CA PRO A 11 -42.93 -18.50 32.67
C PRO A 11 -43.74 -19.49 31.70
N LEU A 12 -43.24 -19.67 30.44
CA LEU A 12 -43.09 -20.92 29.58
C LEU A 12 -44.22 -21.78 28.92
N SER A 13 -44.12 -21.98 27.57
CA SER A 13 -44.33 -23.20 26.69
C SER A 13 -45.70 -23.95 26.61
N ALA A 14 -46.13 -24.70 25.57
CA ALA A 14 -45.74 -24.94 24.14
C ALA A 14 -46.80 -25.79 23.35
N SER A 15 -46.65 -25.87 21.99
CA SER A 15 -46.96 -27.02 21.08
C SER A 15 -48.31 -27.24 20.32
N HIS A 16 -48.16 -27.56 19.01
CA HIS A 16 -48.89 -28.45 18.05
C HIS A 16 -50.36 -28.28 17.54
N SER A 17 -50.48 -28.04 16.20
CA SER A 17 -51.26 -28.73 15.11
C SER A 17 -52.78 -29.05 15.23
N SER A 18 -53.65 -29.13 14.19
CA SER A 18 -53.53 -29.51 12.76
C SER A 18 -54.74 -29.06 11.86
N THR A 19 -54.71 -29.34 10.55
CA THR A 19 -55.62 -28.96 9.41
C THR A 19 -56.94 -29.77 9.25
N PRO A 20 -57.95 -29.39 8.41
CA PRO A 20 -58.02 -29.81 6.98
C PRO A 20 -58.74 -28.84 5.96
N THR A 21 -58.78 -29.26 4.67
CA THR A 21 -59.26 -28.64 3.40
C THR A 21 -60.74 -29.02 3.04
N PRO A 22 -61.33 -28.92 1.79
CA PRO A 22 -60.95 -28.32 0.47
C PRO A 22 -62.12 -27.55 -0.26
N HIS A 23 -61.96 -27.14 -1.55
CA HIS A 23 -62.92 -27.35 -2.68
C HIS A 23 -62.44 -26.76 -4.05
N LEU A 24 -62.91 -27.32 -5.18
CA LEU A 24 -62.65 -26.96 -6.60
C LEU A 24 -63.77 -26.06 -7.19
N ASP A 25 -63.52 -25.29 -8.27
CA ASP A 25 -64.01 -25.62 -9.64
C ASP A 25 -63.80 -24.54 -10.75
N LEU A 26 -63.60 -25.06 -11.98
CA LEU A 26 -64.02 -24.60 -13.34
C LEU A 26 -63.67 -23.20 -13.94
N ALA A 27 -63.35 -23.22 -15.24
CA ALA A 27 -63.33 -22.09 -16.21
C ALA A 27 -64.35 -22.36 -17.34
N PRO A 28 -64.79 -21.37 -18.17
CA PRO A 28 -64.14 -21.18 -19.49
C PRO A 28 -64.27 -19.80 -20.22
N HIS A 29 -63.44 -19.64 -21.28
CA HIS A 29 -63.60 -18.89 -22.56
C HIS A 29 -63.79 -17.35 -22.69
N ASP A 30 -62.95 -16.79 -23.59
CA ASP A 30 -63.06 -15.65 -24.54
C ASP A 30 -63.61 -14.26 -24.11
N SER A 31 -62.90 -13.16 -24.39
CA SER A 31 -62.60 -12.73 -25.76
C SER A 31 -61.59 -11.56 -25.86
N ASN A 32 -61.03 -11.38 -27.07
CA ASN A 32 -59.98 -10.42 -27.43
C ASN A 32 -60.28 -8.94 -27.12
N HIS A 33 -59.28 -8.18 -26.66
CA HIS A 33 -58.61 -7.14 -27.46
C HIS A 33 -57.59 -6.32 -26.63
N THR A 34 -56.28 -6.55 -26.82
CA THR A 34 -55.30 -5.44 -26.81
C THR A 34 -54.00 -5.80 -27.52
N ARG A 35 -53.47 -4.79 -28.21
CA ARG A 35 -52.30 -4.73 -29.10
C ARG A 35 -51.09 -5.59 -28.70
N LEU A 36 -50.53 -6.24 -29.73
CA LEU A 36 -49.11 -6.57 -29.81
C LEU A 36 -48.28 -5.27 -29.76
N ASP A 37 -47.40 -5.18 -28.77
CA ASP A 37 -46.14 -4.44 -28.86
C ASP A 37 -45.05 -5.30 -28.23
N ASN A 38 -43.92 -5.46 -28.94
CA ASN A 38 -42.86 -6.39 -28.55
C ASN A 38 -42.11 -5.92 -27.29
N ALA A 39 -42.24 -6.67 -26.20
CA ALA A 39 -41.34 -6.59 -25.05
C ALA A 39 -40.59 -7.92 -24.89
N LEU A 40 -39.48 -8.07 -25.61
CA LEU A 40 -38.47 -9.07 -25.28
C LEU A 40 -37.97 -8.78 -23.85
N PRO A 41 -37.98 -9.76 -22.91
CA PRO A 41 -37.31 -9.56 -21.65
C PRO A 41 -35.81 -9.39 -21.90
N ALA A 42 -35.23 -8.31 -21.39
CA ALA A 42 -33.80 -8.08 -21.50
C ALA A 42 -33.04 -9.24 -20.85
N SER A 43 -32.19 -9.91 -21.62
CA SER A 43 -31.28 -10.96 -21.14
C SER A 43 -30.26 -10.34 -20.18
N TYR A 44 -30.54 -10.46 -18.89
CA TYR A 44 -29.70 -9.98 -17.80
C TYR A 44 -28.45 -10.87 -17.65
N ASP A 45 -27.37 -10.48 -18.34
CA ASP A 45 -25.93 -10.61 -17.97
C ASP A 45 -25.39 -11.88 -17.24
N SER A 46 -26.09 -13.02 -17.27
CA SER A 46 -25.65 -14.27 -16.63
C SER A 46 -24.32 -14.78 -17.18
N ASP A 47 -24.12 -14.59 -18.48
CA ASP A 47 -23.00 -15.17 -19.19
C ASP A 47 -21.70 -14.40 -18.87
N SER A 48 -21.78 -13.07 -18.69
CA SER A 48 -20.62 -12.24 -18.36
C SER A 48 -20.14 -12.42 -16.91
N GLU A 49 -21.05 -12.62 -15.94
CA GLU A 49 -20.65 -13.02 -14.58
C GLU A 49 -20.00 -14.41 -14.57
N SER A 50 -20.43 -15.33 -15.44
CA SER A 50 -19.84 -16.66 -15.53
C SER A 50 -18.42 -16.64 -16.14
N GLU A 51 -18.19 -15.86 -17.20
CA GLU A 51 -16.85 -15.69 -17.79
C GLU A 51 -15.89 -14.99 -16.83
N ASP A 52 -16.34 -13.92 -16.16
CA ASP A 52 -15.52 -13.18 -15.20
C ASP A 52 -15.18 -14.05 -13.98
N ALA A 53 -16.08 -14.94 -13.52
CA ALA A 53 -15.81 -15.90 -12.45
C ALA A 53 -14.79 -16.96 -12.87
N VAL A 54 -14.84 -17.46 -14.11
CA VAL A 54 -13.84 -18.39 -14.66
C VAL A 54 -12.47 -17.72 -14.79
N ARG A 55 -12.42 -16.46 -15.23
CA ARG A 55 -11.18 -15.66 -15.30
C ARG A 55 -10.56 -15.39 -13.92
N ASP A 56 -11.38 -14.98 -12.94
CA ASP A 56 -10.93 -14.80 -11.55
C ASP A 56 -10.41 -16.14 -10.98
N ALA A 57 -11.04 -17.28 -11.29
CA ALA A 57 -10.61 -18.62 -10.85
C ALA A 57 -9.27 -19.07 -11.48
N ILE A 58 -9.07 -18.87 -12.79
CA ILE A 58 -7.80 -19.17 -13.47
C ILE A 58 -6.67 -18.32 -12.88
N ARG A 59 -6.93 -17.03 -12.62
CA ARG A 59 -5.91 -16.14 -12.04
C ARG A 59 -5.56 -16.53 -10.60
N ASP A 60 -6.54 -16.93 -9.79
CA ASP A 60 -6.32 -17.46 -8.43
C ASP A 60 -5.52 -18.77 -8.43
N ASP A 61 -5.47 -19.52 -9.54
CA ASP A 61 -4.70 -20.77 -9.68
C ASP A 61 -3.27 -20.51 -10.19
N ASP A 62 -3.11 -19.63 -11.20
CA ASP A 62 -1.80 -19.09 -11.62
C ASP A 62 -1.07 -18.45 -10.42
N ASP A 63 -1.77 -17.67 -9.57
CA ASP A 63 -1.21 -17.06 -8.37
C ASP A 63 -0.72 -18.10 -7.33
N ARG A 64 -1.34 -19.29 -7.25
CA ARG A 64 -0.93 -20.37 -6.33
C ARG A 64 0.34 -21.06 -6.79
N GLY A 65 0.45 -21.38 -8.09
CA GLY A 65 1.66 -21.98 -8.64
C GLY A 65 2.90 -21.14 -8.31
N ILE A 66 2.79 -19.82 -8.53
CA ILE A 66 3.86 -18.87 -8.19
C ILE A 66 4.12 -18.80 -6.68
N GLU A 67 3.09 -18.83 -5.82
CA GLU A 67 3.27 -18.86 -4.35
C GLU A 67 3.98 -20.12 -3.86
N GLU A 68 3.61 -21.30 -4.36
CA GLU A 68 4.27 -22.57 -3.99
C GLU A 68 5.72 -22.59 -4.46
N THR A 69 6.00 -22.08 -5.66
CA THR A 69 7.36 -21.99 -6.22
C THR A 69 8.23 -20.99 -5.45
N LEU A 70 7.68 -19.85 -5.02
CA LEU A 70 8.38 -18.90 -4.14
C LEU A 70 8.62 -19.47 -2.73
N GLU A 71 7.69 -20.25 -2.17
CA GLU A 71 7.90 -20.90 -0.86
C GLU A 71 8.94 -22.03 -0.94
N ARG A 72 8.99 -22.79 -2.05
CA ARG A 72 10.06 -23.77 -2.34
C ARG A 72 11.43 -23.11 -2.52
N LEU A 73 11.49 -22.02 -3.28
CA LEU A 73 12.72 -21.24 -3.51
C LEU A 73 13.22 -20.61 -2.21
N GLY A 74 12.29 -20.21 -1.33
CA GLY A 74 12.56 -19.75 0.01
C GLY A 74 13.15 -18.34 0.06
N PHE A 75 13.69 -17.99 1.24
CA PHE A 75 14.19 -16.64 1.53
C PHE A 75 15.72 -16.62 1.54
N GLY A 76 16.32 -15.84 0.65
CA GLY A 76 17.78 -15.77 0.50
C GLY A 76 18.33 -14.34 0.42
N ARG A 77 19.47 -14.21 -0.27
CA ARG A 77 20.22 -12.95 -0.42
C ARG A 77 19.47 -11.94 -1.28
N TYR A 78 18.76 -12.38 -2.32
CA TYR A 78 17.98 -11.53 -3.21
C TYR A 78 16.91 -10.76 -2.41
N GLN A 79 16.15 -11.47 -1.58
CA GLN A 79 15.11 -10.88 -0.75
C GLN A 79 15.66 -9.92 0.32
N TRP A 80 16.85 -10.18 0.88
CA TRP A 80 17.52 -9.23 1.78
C TRP A 80 17.95 -7.95 1.07
N VAL A 81 18.51 -8.04 -0.15
CA VAL A 81 18.88 -6.86 -0.94
C VAL A 81 17.63 -6.09 -1.36
N LEU A 82 16.59 -6.77 -1.82
CA LEU A 82 15.31 -6.15 -2.17
C LEU A 82 14.64 -5.45 -0.98
N PHE A 83 14.68 -6.07 0.21
CA PHE A 83 14.21 -5.45 1.46
C PHE A 83 14.94 -4.13 1.77
N ALA A 84 16.27 -4.12 1.65
CA ALA A 84 17.06 -2.91 1.85
C ALA A 84 16.75 -1.83 0.80
N LEU A 85 16.58 -2.22 -0.48
CA LEU A 85 16.29 -1.29 -1.56
C LEU A 85 14.90 -0.66 -1.46
N CYS A 86 13.86 -1.45 -1.17
CA CYS A 86 12.51 -0.93 -0.85
C CYS A 86 12.56 -0.07 0.43
N GLY A 87 13.39 -0.46 1.40
CA GLY A 87 13.65 0.32 2.62
C GLY A 87 14.21 1.71 2.32
N CYS A 88 15.21 1.83 1.43
CA CYS A 88 15.73 3.12 0.99
C CYS A 88 14.65 4.00 0.30
N GLY A 89 13.70 3.39 -0.41
CA GLY A 89 12.56 4.11 -1.00
C GLY A 89 11.65 4.67 0.08
N TRP A 90 11.19 3.83 1.01
CA TRP A 90 10.33 4.23 2.14
C TRP A 90 11.00 5.26 3.07
N MET A 91 12.32 5.20 3.22
CA MET A 91 13.12 6.21 3.92
C MET A 91 13.12 7.54 3.16
N SER A 92 13.38 7.53 1.85
CA SER A 92 13.29 8.70 0.97
C SER A 92 11.90 9.33 1.02
N ASP A 93 10.85 8.52 0.87
CA ASP A 93 9.45 8.93 0.87
C ASP A 93 9.08 9.69 2.16
N ASN A 94 9.42 9.15 3.33
CA ASN A 94 9.12 9.85 4.57
C ASN A 94 10.06 11.04 4.83
N SER A 95 11.30 11.01 4.32
CA SER A 95 12.18 12.18 4.41
C SER A 95 11.61 13.37 3.64
N ALA A 96 11.02 13.13 2.45
CA ALA A 96 10.35 14.15 1.67
C ALA A 96 9.09 14.70 2.38
N LEU A 97 8.31 13.84 3.05
CA LEU A 97 7.15 14.27 3.83
C LEU A 97 7.54 15.13 5.03
N GLN A 98 8.51 14.67 5.83
CA GLN A 98 8.93 15.37 7.05
C GLN A 98 9.75 16.62 6.74
N CYS A 99 10.38 16.71 5.57
CA CYS A 99 11.04 17.93 5.10
C CYS A 99 10.10 19.14 5.12
N ILE A 100 8.84 18.98 4.70
CA ILE A 100 7.86 20.07 4.70
C ILE A 100 7.69 20.67 6.09
N ALA A 101 7.52 19.85 7.12
CA ALA A 101 7.40 20.34 8.51
C ALA A 101 8.66 21.07 8.99
N VAL A 102 9.85 20.62 8.58
CA VAL A 102 11.14 21.25 8.91
C VAL A 102 11.29 22.62 8.24
N VAL A 103 10.96 22.75 6.94
CA VAL A 103 11.23 23.98 6.17
C VAL A 103 10.10 25.02 6.24
N LEU A 104 8.87 24.60 6.52
CA LEU A 104 7.68 25.45 6.46
C LEU A 104 7.80 26.79 7.23
N PRO A 105 8.37 26.86 8.47
CA PRO A 105 8.54 28.13 9.17
C PRO A 105 9.40 29.14 8.38
N ARG A 106 10.51 28.67 7.79
CA ARG A 106 11.44 29.54 7.06
C ARG A 106 10.96 29.89 5.66
N VAL A 107 10.24 28.99 4.99
CA VAL A 107 9.53 29.27 3.73
C VAL A 107 8.43 30.32 3.94
N ARG A 108 7.69 30.25 5.07
CA ARG A 108 6.69 31.24 5.44
C ARG A 108 7.30 32.63 5.62
N ILE A 109 8.45 32.71 6.29
CA ILE A 109 9.21 33.97 6.47
C ILE A 109 9.74 34.48 5.12
N HIS A 110 10.40 33.62 4.33
CA HIS A 110 11.04 33.99 3.05
C HIS A 110 10.07 34.59 2.02
N PHE A 111 8.82 34.12 1.98
CA PHE A 111 7.81 34.61 1.04
C PHE A 111 6.71 35.48 1.70
N ASN A 112 6.91 35.93 2.94
CA ASN A 112 5.98 36.72 3.74
C ASN A 112 4.52 36.20 3.73
N LEU A 113 4.33 34.92 4.11
CA LEU A 113 3.06 34.22 3.93
C LEU A 113 2.17 34.22 5.18
N GLY A 114 0.88 34.43 4.96
CA GLY A 114 -0.17 34.08 5.94
C GLY A 114 -0.19 32.58 6.24
N SER A 115 -0.67 32.21 7.43
CA SER A 115 -0.77 30.80 7.87
C SER A 115 -1.60 29.93 6.94
N GLU A 116 -2.68 30.48 6.36
CA GLU A 116 -3.55 29.79 5.41
C GLU A 116 -2.82 29.45 4.10
N ILE A 117 -2.13 30.44 3.50
CA ILE A 117 -1.39 30.27 2.25
C ILE A 117 -0.19 29.33 2.46
N ALA A 118 0.52 29.46 3.58
CA ALA A 118 1.64 28.56 3.93
C ALA A 118 1.19 27.09 4.02
N GLY A 119 -0.04 26.83 4.48
CA GLY A 119 -0.63 25.48 4.49
C GLY A 119 -0.76 24.83 3.11
N LEU A 120 -0.82 25.62 2.04
CA LEU A 120 -0.90 25.13 0.65
C LEU A 120 0.34 24.33 0.24
N LEU A 121 1.50 24.58 0.85
CA LEU A 121 2.72 23.82 0.62
C LEU A 121 2.51 22.33 0.94
N SER A 122 1.97 22.05 2.13
CA SER A 122 1.64 20.68 2.56
C SER A 122 0.49 20.09 1.72
N ALA A 123 -0.54 20.89 1.43
CA ALA A 123 -1.65 20.47 0.58
C ALA A 123 -1.20 20.05 -0.83
N SER A 124 -0.24 20.77 -1.44
CA SER A 124 0.29 20.45 -2.78
C SER A 124 0.96 19.08 -2.83
N MET A 125 1.81 18.76 -1.85
CA MET A 125 2.43 17.43 -1.68
C MET A 125 1.39 16.33 -1.45
N MET A 126 0.39 16.58 -0.59
CA MET A 126 -0.66 15.60 -0.27
C MET A 126 -1.57 15.32 -1.47
N ALA A 127 -1.94 16.35 -2.23
CA ALA A 127 -2.66 16.22 -3.50
C ALA A 127 -1.81 15.46 -4.53
N GLY A 128 -0.53 15.81 -4.66
CA GLY A 128 0.44 15.10 -5.49
C GLY A 128 0.46 13.60 -5.19
N MET A 129 0.58 13.21 -3.93
CA MET A 129 0.55 11.79 -3.52
C MET A 129 -0.75 11.09 -3.87
N MET A 130 -1.90 11.77 -3.77
CA MET A 130 -3.20 11.18 -4.12
C MET A 130 -3.26 10.84 -5.61
N PHE A 131 -2.88 11.77 -6.50
CA PHE A 131 -2.83 11.52 -7.95
C PHE A 131 -1.72 10.55 -8.33
N GLY A 132 -0.57 10.62 -7.65
CA GLY A 132 0.57 9.73 -7.83
C GLY A 132 0.23 8.26 -7.53
N ALA A 133 -0.43 7.99 -6.42
CA ALA A 133 -0.84 6.62 -6.04
C ALA A 133 -1.77 5.97 -7.09
N VAL A 134 -2.68 6.75 -7.68
CA VAL A 134 -3.57 6.27 -8.75
C VAL A 134 -2.80 6.12 -10.07
N GLY A 135 -2.07 7.15 -10.49
CA GLY A 135 -1.36 7.19 -11.77
C GLY A 135 -0.26 6.14 -11.86
N TRP A 136 0.62 6.05 -10.85
CA TRP A 136 1.68 5.04 -10.81
C TRP A 136 1.14 3.63 -10.61
N GLY A 137 0.00 3.45 -9.94
CA GLY A 137 -0.69 2.15 -9.88
C GLY A 137 -1.05 1.65 -11.29
N VAL A 138 -1.74 2.47 -12.08
CA VAL A 138 -2.09 2.15 -13.47
C VAL A 138 -0.84 1.93 -14.35
N ILE A 139 0.19 2.77 -14.21
CA ILE A 139 1.46 2.58 -14.95
C ILE A 139 2.12 1.24 -14.57
N SER A 140 2.11 0.88 -13.29
CA SER A 140 2.69 -0.35 -12.75
C SER A 140 1.95 -1.60 -13.22
N ASP A 141 0.63 -1.54 -13.34
CA ASP A 141 -0.20 -2.63 -13.89
C ASP A 141 -0.11 -2.74 -15.43
N MET A 142 0.30 -1.67 -16.13
CA MET A 142 0.44 -1.67 -17.60
C MET A 142 1.85 -1.96 -18.11
N LEU A 143 2.89 -1.49 -17.41
CA LEU A 143 4.29 -1.52 -17.87
C LEU A 143 5.20 -2.39 -17.00
N GLY A 144 4.69 -2.97 -15.92
CA GLY A 144 5.44 -3.76 -14.95
C GLY A 144 5.89 -2.95 -13.74
N ARG A 145 6.33 -3.65 -12.70
CA ARG A 145 6.72 -3.07 -11.40
C ARG A 145 8.09 -2.39 -11.46
N ALA A 146 8.99 -2.85 -12.34
CA ALA A 146 10.37 -2.35 -12.37
C ALA A 146 10.46 -0.88 -12.82
N LEU A 147 9.70 -0.46 -13.84
CA LEU A 147 9.76 0.91 -14.35
C LEU A 147 9.31 1.94 -13.28
N PRO A 148 8.15 1.81 -12.61
CA PRO A 148 7.78 2.69 -11.50
C PRO A 148 8.77 2.65 -10.32
N PHE A 149 9.33 1.48 -10.00
CA PHE A 149 10.27 1.31 -8.88
C PHE A 149 11.55 2.16 -9.04
N HIS A 150 12.10 2.25 -10.26
CA HIS A 150 13.23 3.14 -10.54
C HIS A 150 12.78 4.59 -10.76
N SER A 151 11.69 4.80 -11.49
CA SER A 151 11.24 6.14 -11.91
C SER A 151 10.76 7.00 -10.75
N THR A 152 9.98 6.44 -9.82
CA THR A 152 9.43 7.19 -8.68
C THR A 152 10.54 7.74 -7.78
N LEU A 153 11.51 6.91 -7.36
CA LEU A 153 12.61 7.39 -6.52
C LEU A 153 13.49 8.44 -7.23
N LEU A 154 13.73 8.29 -8.53
CA LEU A 154 14.45 9.28 -9.33
C LEU A 154 13.69 10.62 -9.41
N LEU A 155 12.38 10.58 -9.63
CA LEU A 155 11.55 11.80 -9.69
C LEU A 155 11.44 12.47 -8.32
N THR A 156 11.37 11.70 -7.23
CA THR A 156 11.46 12.21 -5.85
C THR A 156 12.76 12.98 -5.63
N ALA A 157 13.88 12.46 -6.13
CA ALA A 157 15.16 13.17 -6.07
C ALA A 157 15.19 14.44 -6.94
N VAL A 158 14.79 14.33 -8.21
CA VAL A 158 14.82 15.45 -9.18
C VAL A 158 13.93 16.60 -8.74
N PHE A 159 12.67 16.34 -8.34
CA PHE A 159 11.77 17.41 -7.89
C PHE A 159 12.14 17.95 -6.50
N GLY A 160 12.75 17.14 -5.63
CA GLY A 160 13.32 17.62 -4.36
C GLY A 160 14.48 18.61 -4.58
N ILE A 161 15.39 18.31 -5.51
CA ILE A 161 16.46 19.23 -5.91
C ILE A 161 15.86 20.47 -6.59
N ALA A 162 14.94 20.32 -7.54
CA ALA A 162 14.31 21.45 -8.23
C ALA A 162 13.57 22.40 -7.26
N ALA A 163 12.92 21.86 -6.22
CA ALA A 163 12.26 22.65 -5.18
C ALA A 163 13.23 23.59 -4.43
N SER A 164 14.50 23.22 -4.26
CA SER A 164 15.50 24.09 -3.62
C SER A 164 15.80 25.36 -4.42
N PHE A 165 15.61 25.33 -5.74
CA PHE A 165 15.83 26.45 -6.65
C PHE A 165 14.55 27.26 -6.94
N ALA A 166 13.43 26.99 -6.24
CA ALA A 166 12.17 27.67 -6.49
C ALA A 166 12.29 29.21 -6.26
N PRO A 167 11.99 30.06 -7.25
CA PRO A 167 12.11 31.51 -7.13
C PRO A 167 10.91 32.15 -6.42
N ASN A 168 9.78 31.44 -6.34
CA ASN A 168 8.57 31.89 -5.64
C ASN A 168 7.80 30.71 -5.06
N PHE A 169 6.88 31.00 -4.14
CA PHE A 169 6.06 30.01 -3.44
C PHE A 169 5.23 29.11 -4.38
N TRP A 170 4.73 29.63 -5.50
CA TRP A 170 3.90 28.85 -6.43
C TRP A 170 4.71 27.80 -7.18
N VAL A 171 5.93 28.15 -7.64
CA VAL A 171 6.86 27.18 -8.21
C VAL A 171 7.25 26.12 -7.18
N LEU A 172 7.48 26.51 -5.92
CA LEU A 172 7.76 25.57 -4.84
C LEU A 172 6.60 24.58 -4.64
N CYS A 173 5.35 25.05 -4.62
CA CYS A 173 4.16 24.21 -4.55
C CYS A 173 4.00 23.28 -5.77
N ILE A 174 4.38 23.72 -6.98
CA ILE A 174 4.37 22.87 -8.18
C ILE A 174 5.44 21.77 -8.08
N CYS A 175 6.66 22.10 -7.64
CA CYS A 175 7.70 21.10 -7.39
C CYS A 175 7.28 20.11 -6.29
N MET A 176 6.66 20.59 -5.21
CA MET A 176 6.11 19.76 -4.13
C MET A 176 4.96 18.87 -4.59
N PHE A 177 4.10 19.34 -5.50
CA PHE A 177 3.08 18.49 -6.11
C PHE A 177 3.71 17.33 -6.89
N PHE A 178 4.67 17.59 -7.78
CA PHE A 178 5.31 16.52 -8.55
C PHE A 178 6.17 15.58 -7.70
N LEU A 179 6.90 16.12 -6.70
CA LEU A 179 7.55 15.34 -5.64
C LEU A 179 6.53 14.43 -4.93
N GLY A 180 5.35 14.96 -4.61
CA GLY A 180 4.22 14.22 -4.06
C GLY A 180 3.76 13.11 -5.00
N THR A 181 3.63 13.36 -6.31
CA THR A 181 3.23 12.31 -7.27
C THR A 181 4.21 11.14 -7.29
N ALA A 182 5.51 11.42 -7.15
CA ALA A 182 6.55 10.40 -7.08
C ALA A 182 6.46 9.58 -5.79
N VAL A 183 6.41 10.25 -4.63
CA VAL A 183 6.26 9.65 -3.29
C VAL A 183 4.94 8.86 -3.12
N GLY A 184 3.87 9.30 -3.79
CA GLY A 184 2.59 8.59 -3.79
C GLY A 184 2.64 7.28 -4.58
N GLY A 185 3.51 7.18 -5.58
CA GLY A 185 3.70 6.00 -6.42
C GLY A 185 4.72 5.00 -5.88
N SER A 186 5.79 5.47 -5.24
CA SER A 186 6.84 4.62 -4.65
C SER A 186 6.29 3.75 -3.51
N MET A 187 5.56 4.33 -2.54
CA MET A 187 5.00 3.59 -1.39
C MET A 187 4.25 2.29 -1.78
N PRO A 188 3.23 2.32 -2.67
CA PRO A 188 2.54 1.10 -3.10
C PRO A 188 3.40 0.22 -4.01
N THR A 189 4.25 0.78 -4.87
CA THR A 189 5.12 0.01 -5.79
C THR A 189 6.14 -0.81 -5.01
N ASP A 190 6.93 -0.17 -4.14
CA ASP A 190 7.96 -0.82 -3.34
C ASP A 190 7.37 -1.92 -2.44
N GLY A 191 6.17 -1.70 -1.88
CA GLY A 191 5.47 -2.68 -1.05
C GLY A 191 4.88 -3.87 -1.82
N THR A 192 4.31 -3.63 -3.01
CA THR A 192 3.78 -4.71 -3.87
C THR A 192 4.89 -5.55 -4.48
N LEU A 193 5.90 -4.92 -5.09
CA LEU A 193 7.07 -5.59 -5.63
C LEU A 193 7.77 -6.47 -4.58
N PHE A 194 7.91 -5.97 -3.34
CA PHE A 194 8.52 -6.76 -2.26
C PHE A 194 7.67 -7.97 -1.89
N LEU A 195 6.35 -7.81 -1.73
CA LEU A 195 5.44 -8.94 -1.47
C LEU A 195 5.40 -9.97 -2.61
N GLU A 196 5.45 -9.53 -3.86
CA GLU A 196 5.43 -10.40 -5.05
C GLU A 196 6.72 -11.24 -5.20
N ASN A 197 7.77 -10.94 -4.44
CA ASN A 197 9.06 -11.66 -4.41
C ASN A 197 9.33 -12.38 -3.06
N LEU A 198 8.36 -12.40 -2.13
CA LEU A 198 8.51 -12.99 -0.80
C LEU A 198 7.76 -14.33 -0.66
N PRO A 199 8.34 -15.35 -0.01
CA PRO A 199 7.58 -16.50 0.46
C PRO A 199 6.55 -16.07 1.52
N HIS A 200 5.41 -16.76 1.54
CA HIS A 200 4.28 -16.46 2.42
C HIS A 200 4.67 -16.53 3.90
N SER A 201 5.57 -17.45 4.29
CA SER A 201 6.09 -17.55 5.66
C SER A 201 6.86 -16.30 6.15
N LYS A 202 7.28 -15.40 5.24
CA LYS A 202 8.11 -14.22 5.52
C LYS A 202 7.42 -12.87 5.27
N GLN A 203 6.12 -12.85 4.94
CA GLN A 203 5.37 -11.59 4.69
C GLN A 203 5.41 -10.59 5.86
N TYR A 204 5.70 -11.01 7.09
CA TYR A 204 5.89 -10.09 8.23
C TYR A 204 7.02 -9.07 8.01
N LEU A 205 8.00 -9.34 7.13
CA LEU A 205 9.04 -8.36 6.78
C LEU A 205 8.46 -7.08 6.14
N LEU A 206 7.30 -7.13 5.50
CA LEU A 206 6.62 -5.91 5.04
C LEU A 206 6.24 -5.00 6.22
N THR A 207 5.84 -5.57 7.36
CA THR A 207 5.59 -4.75 8.56
C THR A 207 6.91 -4.16 9.09
N LEU A 208 8.00 -4.92 9.04
CA LEU A 208 9.34 -4.46 9.44
C LEU A 208 9.88 -3.33 8.53
N LEU A 209 9.44 -3.27 7.27
CA LEU A 209 9.79 -2.19 6.32
C LEU A 209 9.40 -0.79 6.86
N SER A 210 8.39 -0.70 7.74
CA SER A 210 7.99 0.54 8.42
C SER A 210 9.06 1.13 9.35
N VAL A 211 10.14 0.40 9.67
CA VAL A 211 11.30 0.94 10.39
C VAL A 211 12.08 1.94 9.51
N PHE A 212 12.19 1.68 8.20
CA PHE A 212 12.84 2.59 7.26
C PHE A 212 12.07 3.90 7.10
N PHE A 213 10.74 3.84 7.17
CA PHE A 213 9.89 5.03 7.23
C PHE A 213 10.31 5.93 8.40
N SER A 214 10.47 5.37 9.61
CA SER A 214 10.95 6.14 10.77
C SER A 214 12.37 6.68 10.59
N PHE A 215 13.28 5.93 9.96
CA PHE A 215 14.61 6.47 9.60
C PHE A 215 14.53 7.67 8.65
N GLY A 216 13.54 7.72 7.75
CA GLY A 216 13.29 8.90 6.89
C GLY A 216 12.95 10.17 7.68
N ALA A 217 12.19 10.04 8.76
CA ALA A 217 11.91 11.17 9.66
C ALA A 217 13.16 11.64 10.41
N VAL A 218 14.00 10.70 10.86
CA VAL A 218 15.29 11.01 11.51
C VAL A 218 16.22 11.70 10.53
N LEU A 219 16.29 11.23 9.28
CA LEU A 219 17.11 11.85 8.23
C LEU A 219 16.70 13.29 7.95
N ALA A 220 15.41 13.55 7.69
CA ALA A 220 14.92 14.90 7.42
C ALA A 220 15.10 15.86 8.60
N SER A 221 14.82 15.40 9.82
CA SER A 221 15.00 16.21 11.04
C SER A 221 16.48 16.48 11.35
N ALA A 222 17.38 15.51 11.14
CA ALA A 222 18.80 15.66 11.38
C ALA A 222 19.47 16.60 10.36
N VAL A 223 19.14 16.48 9.06
CA VAL A 223 19.58 17.42 8.03
C VAL A 223 19.03 18.83 8.31
N GLY A 224 17.77 18.92 8.76
CA GLY A 224 17.18 20.16 9.27
C GLY A 224 17.99 20.78 10.42
N TYR A 225 18.26 20.02 11.47
CA TYR A 225 19.04 20.48 12.62
C TYR A 225 20.47 20.91 12.25
N ALA A 226 21.11 20.23 11.29
CA ALA A 226 22.48 20.53 10.88
C ALA A 226 22.60 21.79 9.99
N LEU A 227 21.63 22.05 9.11
CA LEU A 227 21.74 23.09 8.08
C LEU A 227 20.84 24.31 8.30
N LEU A 228 19.66 24.12 8.91
CA LEU A 228 18.67 25.20 9.02
C LEU A 228 19.12 26.32 9.98
N PRO A 229 19.67 26.06 11.19
CA PRO A 229 20.00 27.11 12.16
C PRO A 229 21.04 28.14 11.68
N SER A 230 21.97 27.76 10.80
CA SER A 230 23.04 28.65 10.32
C SER A 230 22.58 29.66 9.25
N ALA A 231 21.41 29.43 8.66
CA ALA A 231 20.83 30.27 7.60
C ALA A 231 19.30 30.34 7.76
N SER A 232 18.85 30.85 8.92
CA SER A 232 17.44 31.06 9.24
C SER A 232 17.20 32.41 9.90
N CYS A 233 16.25 33.18 9.38
CA CYS A 233 15.70 34.37 10.05
C CYS A 233 14.54 34.01 11.01
N ARG A 234 14.27 34.90 11.98
CA ARG A 234 13.09 34.82 12.87
C ARG A 234 11.87 35.50 12.28
N ASP A 235 12.05 36.72 11.79
CA ASP A 235 11.02 37.57 11.23
C ASP A 235 11.37 37.94 9.78
N HIS A 236 10.38 38.41 9.02
CA HIS A 236 10.58 38.85 7.64
C HIS A 236 11.27 40.22 7.57
N ASP A 237 10.82 41.18 8.38
CA ASP A 237 11.16 42.60 8.20
C ASP A 237 12.60 42.96 8.65
N THR A 238 13.25 42.09 9.42
CA THR A 238 14.64 42.24 9.89
C THR A 238 15.63 41.33 9.15
N CYS A 239 15.16 40.58 8.15
CA CYS A 239 15.96 39.58 7.45
C CYS A 239 16.64 40.16 6.21
N ASP A 240 17.95 39.97 6.10
CA ASP A 240 18.69 40.22 4.86
C ASP A 240 18.57 39.04 3.90
N PHE A 241 17.63 39.13 2.97
CA PHE A 241 17.43 38.12 1.94
C PHE A 241 18.47 38.21 0.80
N GLU A 242 19.15 39.34 0.61
CA GLU A 242 20.13 39.51 -0.48
C GLU A 242 21.44 38.79 -0.18
N SER A 243 21.86 38.72 1.10
CA SER A 243 23.00 37.89 1.53
C SER A 243 22.67 36.41 1.75
N GLY A 244 21.41 35.99 1.54
CA GLY A 244 20.99 34.59 1.70
C GLY A 244 20.80 34.16 3.16
N ALA A 245 20.59 35.09 4.10
CA ALA A 245 20.52 34.80 5.55
C ALA A 245 19.38 33.83 5.96
N ASN A 246 18.41 33.57 5.07
CA ASN A 246 17.31 32.62 5.28
C ASN A 246 17.27 31.48 4.24
N ASP A 247 18.36 31.20 3.51
CA ASP A 247 18.37 30.13 2.48
C ASP A 247 18.58 28.71 3.04
N GLY A 248 18.61 28.53 4.36
CA GLY A 248 18.73 27.21 5.01
C GLY A 248 17.67 26.21 4.55
N TRP A 249 16.45 26.67 4.21
CA TRP A 249 15.40 25.79 3.66
C TRP A 249 15.76 25.23 2.28
N ARG A 250 16.47 26.00 1.44
CA ARG A 250 17.00 25.54 0.15
C ARG A 250 18.08 24.49 0.36
N HIS A 251 19.02 24.74 1.29
CA HIS A 251 20.09 23.80 1.63
C HIS A 251 19.54 22.46 2.13
N VAL A 252 18.49 22.46 2.95
CA VAL A 252 17.83 21.23 3.42
C VAL A 252 17.17 20.46 2.25
N LEU A 253 16.40 21.15 1.39
CA LEU A 253 15.78 20.53 0.21
C LEU A 253 16.82 19.94 -0.75
N PHE A 254 17.87 20.70 -1.06
CA PHE A 254 18.95 20.26 -1.93
C PHE A 254 19.67 19.03 -1.36
N THR A 255 20.00 19.05 -0.07
CA THR A 255 20.71 17.95 0.60
C THR A 255 19.88 16.67 0.64
N LEU A 256 18.59 16.76 1.01
CA LEU A 256 17.69 15.60 0.99
C LEU A 256 17.45 15.09 -0.44
N GLY A 257 17.29 15.99 -1.42
CA GLY A 257 17.20 15.66 -2.84
C GLY A 257 18.44 14.94 -3.37
N ALA A 258 19.64 15.38 -2.98
CA ALA A 258 20.91 14.76 -3.35
C ALA A 258 21.13 13.39 -2.68
N ILE A 259 20.70 13.21 -1.42
CA ILE A 259 20.70 11.90 -0.75
C ILE A 259 19.74 10.95 -1.47
N ASN A 260 18.53 11.41 -1.79
CA ASN A 260 17.55 10.62 -2.54
C ASN A 260 18.05 10.29 -3.96
N LEU A 261 18.79 11.20 -4.61
CA LEU A 261 19.44 10.96 -5.91
C LEU A 261 20.51 9.87 -5.79
N THR A 262 21.32 9.92 -4.72
CA THR A 262 22.32 8.90 -4.41
C THR A 262 21.65 7.53 -4.20
N CYS A 263 20.53 7.49 -3.47
CA CYS A 263 19.72 6.27 -3.33
C CYS A 263 19.11 5.79 -4.67
N ALA A 264 18.66 6.70 -5.55
CA ALA A 264 18.12 6.36 -6.86
C ALA A 264 19.19 5.75 -7.79
N ILE A 265 20.39 6.33 -7.80
CA ILE A 265 21.55 5.82 -8.55
C ILE A 265 21.98 4.47 -7.97
N ALA A 266 22.13 4.36 -6.65
CA ALA A 266 22.46 3.10 -5.98
C ALA A 266 21.45 1.99 -6.30
N ARG A 267 20.14 2.28 -6.21
CA ARG A 267 19.03 1.38 -6.57
C ARG A 267 19.10 0.90 -8.02
N SER A 268 19.63 1.71 -8.93
CA SER A 268 19.61 1.42 -10.37
C SER A 268 20.93 0.84 -10.91
N VAL A 269 22.06 1.06 -10.21
CA VAL A 269 23.40 0.61 -10.62
C VAL A 269 23.88 -0.60 -9.83
N LEU A 270 23.63 -0.66 -8.52
CA LEU A 270 24.17 -1.73 -7.66
C LEU A 270 23.36 -3.02 -7.71
N PHE A 271 22.14 -2.98 -8.24
CA PHE A 271 21.24 -4.12 -8.29
C PHE A 271 20.40 -4.11 -9.56
N ARG A 272 20.46 -5.20 -10.33
CA ARG A 272 19.56 -5.42 -11.46
C ARG A 272 18.27 -6.04 -10.94
N LEU A 273 17.28 -5.20 -10.70
CA LEU A 273 15.93 -5.67 -10.37
C LEU A 273 15.37 -6.49 -11.53
N HIS A 274 14.86 -7.69 -11.23
CA HIS A 274 14.07 -8.46 -12.17
C HIS A 274 12.59 -8.07 -12.05
N GLU A 275 11.87 -8.12 -13.16
CA GLU A 275 10.43 -7.83 -13.19
C GLU A 275 9.66 -8.88 -12.39
N SER A 276 8.51 -8.51 -11.81
CA SER A 276 7.70 -9.39 -10.98
C SER A 276 7.27 -10.66 -11.73
N PRO A 277 7.52 -11.88 -11.19
CA PRO A 277 7.04 -13.13 -11.79
C PRO A 277 5.52 -13.11 -12.01
N ARG A 278 4.74 -12.61 -11.04
CA ARG A 278 3.28 -12.44 -11.15
C ARG A 278 2.87 -11.52 -12.28
N PHE A 279 3.56 -10.39 -12.46
CA PHE A 279 3.28 -9.48 -13.57
C PHE A 279 3.56 -10.16 -14.92
N LEU A 280 4.62 -10.94 -15.02
CA LEU A 280 4.98 -11.65 -16.25
C LEU A 280 3.93 -12.71 -16.62
N VAL A 281 3.48 -13.55 -15.68
CA VAL A 281 2.46 -14.58 -15.94
C VAL A 281 1.09 -13.98 -16.26
N SER A 282 0.65 -12.96 -15.50
CA SER A 282 -0.60 -12.24 -15.80
C SER A 282 -0.56 -11.47 -17.13
N SER A 283 0.65 -11.17 -17.64
CA SER A 283 0.89 -10.64 -18.99
C SER A 283 1.03 -11.71 -20.08
N GLY A 284 0.93 -13.01 -19.75
CA GLY A 284 1.13 -14.13 -20.68
C GLY A 284 2.59 -14.33 -21.10
N ARG A 285 3.56 -13.87 -20.30
CA ARG A 285 5.00 -13.94 -20.54
C ARG A 285 5.65 -15.02 -19.67
N ASP A 286 4.99 -16.17 -19.56
CA ASP A 286 5.29 -17.27 -18.64
C ASP A 286 6.76 -17.74 -18.73
N LYS A 287 7.31 -17.81 -19.95
CA LYS A 287 8.73 -18.15 -20.19
C LYS A 287 9.72 -17.16 -19.57
N GLU A 288 9.36 -15.87 -19.51
CA GLU A 288 10.18 -14.86 -18.86
C GLU A 288 10.06 -14.94 -17.33
N ALA A 289 8.89 -15.33 -16.81
CA ALA A 289 8.70 -15.58 -15.38
C ALA A 289 9.59 -16.73 -14.89
N VAL A 290 9.69 -17.83 -15.64
CA VAL A 290 10.64 -18.93 -15.37
C VAL A 290 12.08 -18.42 -15.32
N VAL A 291 12.53 -17.66 -16.33
CA VAL A 291 13.90 -17.10 -16.38
C VAL A 291 14.18 -16.18 -15.18
N VAL A 292 13.21 -15.37 -14.77
CA VAL A 292 13.34 -14.52 -13.57
C VAL A 292 13.44 -15.37 -12.29
N LEU A 293 12.57 -16.35 -12.11
CA LEU A 293 12.59 -17.22 -10.93
C LEU A 293 13.91 -18.00 -10.83
N GLN A 294 14.42 -18.48 -11.97
CA GLN A 294 15.74 -19.12 -12.03
C GLN A 294 16.86 -18.14 -11.63
N ALA A 295 16.86 -16.92 -12.15
CA ALA A 295 17.86 -15.91 -11.79
C ALA A 295 17.82 -15.53 -10.30
N ILE A 296 16.64 -15.56 -9.67
CA ILE A 296 16.47 -15.36 -8.22
C ILE A 296 17.02 -16.58 -7.44
N ALA A 297 16.78 -17.81 -7.92
CA ALA A 297 17.31 -19.04 -7.33
C ALA A 297 18.86 -19.04 -7.37
N ASP A 298 19.44 -18.73 -8.53
CA ASP A 298 20.88 -18.64 -8.76
C ASP A 298 21.52 -17.57 -7.86
N PHE A 299 20.91 -16.38 -7.74
CA PHE A 299 21.38 -15.31 -6.84
C PHE A 299 21.34 -15.74 -5.36
N ASN A 300 20.32 -16.52 -4.99
CA ASN A 300 20.19 -17.12 -3.67
C ASN A 300 21.13 -18.31 -3.43
N ARG A 301 21.80 -18.81 -4.49
CA ARG A 301 22.60 -20.05 -4.50
C ARG A 301 21.78 -21.31 -4.19
N HIS A 302 20.51 -21.29 -4.58
CA HIS A 302 19.62 -22.46 -4.52
C HIS A 302 19.57 -23.10 -5.91
N SER A 303 20.01 -24.34 -6.03
CA SER A 303 19.86 -25.11 -7.26
C SER A 303 18.45 -25.71 -7.30
N MET A 304 17.54 -25.02 -7.98
CA MET A 304 16.25 -25.55 -8.41
C MET A 304 16.21 -25.50 -9.93
N ASP A 305 15.60 -26.51 -10.53
CA ASP A 305 15.17 -26.48 -11.93
C ASP A 305 13.68 -26.09 -11.90
N ILE A 306 13.31 -25.03 -12.63
CA ILE A 306 11.97 -24.44 -12.59
C ILE A 306 11.39 -24.54 -13.99
N ASP A 307 10.27 -25.26 -14.14
CA ASP A 307 9.61 -25.45 -15.43
C ASP A 307 8.34 -24.60 -15.54
N HIS A 308 7.77 -24.52 -16.75
CA HIS A 308 6.52 -23.83 -17.04
C HIS A 308 5.34 -24.30 -16.15
N ASN A 309 5.37 -25.56 -15.71
CA ASN A 309 4.36 -26.17 -14.85
C ASN A 309 4.42 -25.68 -13.39
N ASP A 310 5.57 -25.18 -12.93
CA ASP A 310 5.74 -24.54 -11.61
C ASP A 310 5.22 -23.09 -11.58
N VAL A 311 4.91 -22.55 -12.76
CA VAL A 311 4.49 -21.15 -12.98
C VAL A 311 3.01 -21.06 -13.36
N ARG A 312 2.51 -22.03 -14.13
CA ARG A 312 1.09 -22.32 -14.30
C ARG A 312 0.83 -23.78 -13.98
N GLN A 313 0.00 -24.07 -12.98
CA GLN A 313 -0.51 -25.43 -12.77
C GLN A 313 -1.46 -25.78 -13.92
N SER A 314 -0.90 -26.39 -14.97
CA SER A 314 -1.58 -26.51 -16.26
C SER A 314 -2.86 -27.34 -16.21
N GLN A 315 -3.76 -26.97 -17.11
CA GLN A 315 -5.06 -27.55 -17.49
C GLN A 315 -5.05 -29.06 -17.87
N ALA A 316 -3.99 -29.80 -17.57
CA ALA A 316 -3.84 -31.24 -17.84
C ALA A 316 -4.93 -32.12 -17.18
N ALA A 317 -5.51 -31.66 -16.07
CA ALA A 317 -6.67 -32.31 -15.43
C ALA A 317 -8.01 -32.05 -16.15
N GLY A 318 -8.07 -31.07 -17.07
CA GLY A 318 -9.27 -30.72 -17.85
C GLY A 318 -9.35 -31.46 -19.18
N GLU A 319 -8.26 -31.50 -19.96
CA GLU A 319 -8.26 -32.13 -21.29
C GLU A 319 -8.48 -33.66 -21.25
N SER A 320 -8.06 -34.29 -20.16
CA SER A 320 -8.28 -35.71 -19.88
C SER A 320 -9.75 -36.05 -19.54
N GLY A 321 -10.59 -35.06 -19.22
CA GLY A 321 -12.02 -35.23 -18.94
C GLY A 321 -12.94 -35.02 -20.15
N VAL A 322 -12.49 -34.35 -21.20
CA VAL A 322 -13.36 -33.89 -22.31
C VAL A 322 -13.28 -34.80 -23.56
N SER A 323 -12.24 -35.62 -23.70
CA SER A 323 -12.09 -36.55 -24.84
C SER A 323 -12.95 -37.83 -24.75
N ALA A 324 -13.79 -37.99 -23.73
CA ALA A 324 -14.58 -39.20 -23.47
C ALA A 324 -16.01 -39.21 -24.04
N LEU A 325 -16.45 -38.14 -24.73
CA LEU A 325 -17.76 -38.08 -25.40
C LEU A 325 -17.63 -37.48 -26.82
N GLY A 326 -17.52 -38.33 -27.84
CA GLY A 326 -17.52 -37.87 -29.23
C GLY A 326 -17.25 -38.95 -30.28
N THR A 327 -18.31 -39.65 -30.69
CA THR A 327 -18.47 -40.31 -32.01
C THR A 327 -17.36 -41.22 -32.55
N GLY A 328 -17.65 -42.53 -32.64
CA GLY A 328 -16.91 -43.43 -33.54
C GLY A 328 -17.46 -43.40 -34.97
N TYR A 329 -16.58 -43.62 -35.95
CA TYR A 329 -16.83 -44.19 -37.29
C TYR A 329 -15.53 -44.83 -37.79
N GLU A 330 -15.62 -45.85 -38.64
CA GLU A 330 -14.52 -46.76 -39.00
C GLU A 330 -13.68 -46.34 -40.24
N GLU A 331 -12.62 -47.13 -40.49
CA GLU A 331 -11.81 -47.24 -41.73
C GLU A 331 -10.75 -46.15 -42.05
N SER A 332 -9.55 -46.45 -42.58
CA SER A 332 -8.85 -47.75 -42.79
C SER A 332 -7.35 -47.54 -43.15
N GLN A 333 -6.45 -48.38 -42.58
CA GLN A 333 -5.06 -48.75 -43.01
C GLN A 333 -4.02 -47.63 -43.32
N VAL A 334 -2.70 -47.75 -43.11
CA VAL A 334 -1.67 -48.77 -43.48
C VAL A 334 -0.50 -48.67 -42.46
N LEU A 335 -0.09 -49.73 -41.73
CA LEU A 335 1.04 -50.67 -42.03
C LEU A 335 2.43 -49.96 -42.16
N ILE A 336 3.48 -50.20 -41.34
CA ILE A 336 4.33 -51.41 -41.27
C ILE A 336 5.28 -51.45 -40.02
N SER A 337 5.46 -52.67 -39.47
CA SER A 337 6.54 -53.28 -38.66
C SER A 337 7.29 -52.58 -37.50
N ALA A 338 7.42 -53.34 -36.40
CA ALA A 338 8.39 -53.15 -35.31
C ALA A 338 9.71 -53.93 -35.52
N SER A 339 10.75 -53.60 -34.74
CA SER A 339 11.76 -54.56 -34.27
C SER A 339 12.55 -53.99 -33.07
N GLU A 340 12.65 -54.76 -31.99
CA GLU A 340 13.54 -54.52 -30.84
C GLU A 340 15.02 -54.81 -31.22
N ASP A 341 16.02 -54.20 -30.57
CA ASP A 341 16.80 -54.88 -29.49
C ASP A 341 18.15 -54.21 -29.06
N THR A 342 18.45 -54.33 -27.76
CA THR A 342 19.77 -54.43 -27.09
C THR A 342 20.86 -53.31 -27.03
N VAL A 343 21.04 -52.77 -25.81
CA VAL A 343 22.27 -52.83 -24.94
C VAL A 343 23.65 -52.30 -25.43
N ARG A 344 24.14 -51.19 -24.83
CA ARG A 344 25.35 -51.13 -23.94
C ARG A 344 25.65 -49.74 -23.35
N SER A 345 26.45 -49.72 -22.28
CA SER A 345 26.88 -48.54 -21.48
C SER A 345 28.40 -48.22 -21.71
N PRO A 346 28.99 -47.16 -21.10
CA PRO A 346 29.93 -46.24 -21.78
C PRO A 346 31.43 -46.53 -21.58
N PRO A 347 32.31 -45.74 -22.25
CA PRO A 347 33.50 -45.21 -21.57
C PRO A 347 33.79 -43.71 -21.80
N THR A 348 34.80 -43.22 -21.09
CA THR A 348 35.20 -41.83 -20.82
C THR A 348 35.98 -41.07 -21.93
N SER A 349 35.83 -39.73 -21.92
CA SER A 349 36.67 -38.62 -22.45
C SER A 349 38.19 -38.89 -22.65
N PRO A 350 38.93 -38.20 -23.58
CA PRO A 350 38.98 -36.72 -23.63
C PRO A 350 39.27 -35.96 -24.96
N MET A 351 39.08 -34.63 -24.90
CA MET A 351 39.62 -33.54 -25.76
C MET A 351 39.11 -33.35 -27.22
N ALA A 352 39.17 -32.07 -27.64
CA ALA A 352 38.61 -31.42 -28.83
C ALA A 352 39.44 -31.68 -30.14
N PRO A 353 39.10 -31.19 -31.37
CA PRO A 353 38.24 -30.03 -31.68
C PRO A 353 37.41 -30.04 -33.01
N THR A 354 36.80 -28.87 -33.30
CA THR A 354 36.34 -28.29 -34.60
C THR A 354 35.04 -28.77 -35.30
N SER A 355 34.38 -27.75 -35.89
CA SER A 355 33.33 -27.76 -36.95
C SER A 355 31.86 -27.53 -36.48
N PRO A 356 30.92 -27.11 -37.35
CA PRO A 356 30.92 -25.81 -38.02
C PRO A 356 29.59 -25.01 -37.81
N LEU A 357 29.49 -23.84 -38.45
CA LEU A 357 28.25 -23.09 -38.63
C LEU A 357 27.12 -23.96 -39.20
N THR A 358 26.02 -24.13 -38.44
CA THR A 358 24.79 -24.69 -39.01
C THR A 358 23.54 -23.98 -38.48
N GLN A 359 22.80 -23.38 -39.43
CA GLN A 359 21.37 -23.04 -39.39
C GLN A 359 20.75 -22.50 -38.08
N ARG A 360 20.65 -21.16 -38.00
CA ARG A 360 19.49 -20.55 -37.35
C ARG A 360 18.24 -20.90 -38.15
N SER A 361 17.25 -21.52 -37.52
CA SER A 361 15.90 -21.64 -38.08
C SER A 361 15.36 -20.25 -38.45
N PRO A 362 14.66 -20.09 -39.59
CA PRO A 362 14.04 -18.82 -39.93
C PRO A 362 13.00 -18.47 -38.87
N LEU A 363 13.13 -17.26 -38.31
CA LEU A 363 12.17 -16.69 -37.38
C LEU A 363 10.79 -16.65 -38.04
N THR A 364 9.87 -17.49 -37.57
CA THR A 364 8.44 -17.27 -37.80
C THR A 364 8.12 -15.86 -37.28
N PRO A 365 7.57 -14.95 -38.11
CA PRO A 365 7.23 -13.62 -37.63
C PRO A 365 6.20 -13.77 -36.50
N PRO A 366 6.29 -12.97 -35.42
CA PRO A 366 5.31 -13.02 -34.35
C PRO A 366 3.92 -12.80 -34.95
N SER A 367 2.96 -13.62 -34.52
CA SER A 367 1.57 -13.46 -34.90
C SER A 367 1.16 -12.01 -34.62
N ARG A 368 0.47 -11.37 -35.58
CA ARG A 368 0.00 -9.99 -35.43
C ARG A 368 -1.01 -9.93 -34.29
N VAL A 369 -0.54 -9.68 -33.07
CA VAL A 369 -1.38 -9.24 -31.96
C VAL A 369 -2.19 -8.04 -32.47
N SER A 370 -3.50 -8.15 -32.35
CA SER A 370 -4.45 -7.18 -32.89
C SER A 370 -4.16 -5.80 -32.32
N ARG A 371 -3.60 -4.90 -33.14
CA ARG A 371 -3.37 -3.48 -32.81
C ARG A 371 -4.68 -2.69 -32.57
N ARG A 372 -5.83 -3.37 -32.64
CA ARG A 372 -7.18 -2.84 -32.46
C ARG A 372 -7.66 -2.91 -30.99
N ASP A 373 -6.97 -3.68 -30.14
CA ASP A 373 -7.44 -4.01 -28.79
C ASP A 373 -7.05 -2.97 -27.72
N SER A 374 -5.90 -2.31 -27.89
CA SER A 374 -5.43 -1.23 -27.01
C SER A 374 -6.34 0.01 -26.98
N SER A 375 -7.25 0.16 -27.94
CA SER A 375 -8.25 1.24 -27.97
C SER A 375 -9.52 0.90 -27.21
N LYS A 376 -9.88 -0.38 -27.06
CA LYS A 376 -11.07 -0.80 -26.29
C LYS A 376 -10.79 -0.78 -24.79
N ARG A 377 -9.66 -1.36 -24.37
CA ARG A 377 -9.14 -1.34 -22.98
C ARG A 377 -9.18 0.04 -22.29
N LYS A 378 -9.07 1.15 -23.04
CA LYS A 378 -9.15 2.52 -22.49
C LYS A 378 -10.56 2.94 -22.06
N VAL A 379 -11.59 2.39 -22.68
CA VAL A 379 -13.00 2.66 -22.34
C VAL A 379 -13.46 1.72 -21.21
N ASP A 380 -12.97 0.49 -21.22
CA ASP A 380 -13.36 -0.55 -20.26
C ASP A 380 -12.84 -0.29 -18.84
N TRP A 381 -11.69 0.37 -18.67
CA TRP A 381 -11.09 0.63 -17.34
C TRP A 381 -12.02 1.34 -16.35
N LEU A 382 -12.85 2.30 -16.80
CA LEU A 382 -13.84 2.95 -15.93
C LEU A 382 -14.95 1.98 -15.50
N HIS A 383 -15.33 1.06 -16.37
CA HIS A 383 -16.31 0.03 -16.09
C HIS A 383 -15.75 -1.03 -15.12
N ASP A 384 -14.51 -1.48 -15.34
CA ASP A 384 -13.78 -2.39 -14.45
C ASP A 384 -13.54 -1.77 -13.07
N TRP A 385 -13.17 -0.50 -13.01
CA TRP A 385 -13.04 0.25 -11.75
C TRP A 385 -14.39 0.35 -11.03
N ASN A 386 -15.48 0.64 -11.74
CA ASN A 386 -16.83 0.64 -11.16
C ASN A 386 -17.25 -0.75 -10.65
N LYS A 387 -16.99 -1.83 -11.40
CA LYS A 387 -17.19 -3.23 -10.96
C LYS A 387 -16.41 -3.51 -9.67
N GLN A 388 -15.13 -3.14 -9.62
CA GLN A 388 -14.28 -3.35 -8.43
C GLN A 388 -14.72 -2.51 -7.22
N MET A 389 -15.14 -1.26 -7.43
CA MET A 389 -15.70 -0.43 -6.37
C MET A 389 -17.04 -1.00 -5.88
N ALA A 390 -17.89 -1.55 -6.76
CA ALA A 390 -19.11 -2.24 -6.36
C ALA A 390 -18.82 -3.49 -5.49
N LYS A 391 -17.78 -4.29 -5.82
CA LYS A 391 -17.33 -5.44 -4.98
C LYS A 391 -17.04 -5.02 -3.52
N LEU A 392 -16.50 -3.80 -3.27
CA LEU A 392 -16.26 -3.26 -1.91
C LEU A 392 -17.55 -3.02 -1.11
N PHE A 393 -18.62 -2.58 -1.76
CA PHE A 393 -19.91 -2.26 -1.12
C PHE A 393 -20.84 -3.48 -0.95
N SER A 394 -20.40 -4.68 -1.35
CA SER A 394 -21.09 -5.93 -1.06
C SER A 394 -21.40 -6.07 0.44
N PRO A 395 -22.55 -6.68 0.83
CA PRO A 395 -22.99 -6.75 2.24
C PRO A 395 -21.95 -7.37 3.20
N ARG A 396 -21.07 -8.24 2.67
CA ARG A 396 -19.96 -8.87 3.39
C ARG A 396 -18.85 -7.89 3.77
N TRP A 397 -18.51 -6.94 2.90
CA TRP A 397 -17.32 -6.09 3.04
C TRP A 397 -17.63 -4.63 3.40
N ARG A 398 -18.81 -4.11 3.05
CA ARG A 398 -19.23 -2.71 3.25
C ARG A 398 -18.90 -2.14 4.62
N ARG A 399 -19.23 -2.85 5.71
CA ARG A 399 -18.92 -2.40 7.08
C ARG A 399 -17.43 -2.29 7.35
N THR A 400 -16.64 -3.25 6.87
CA THR A 400 -15.19 -3.30 7.05
C THR A 400 -14.50 -2.18 6.29
N VAL A 401 -14.88 -1.97 5.02
CA VAL A 401 -14.35 -0.92 4.15
C VAL A 401 -14.64 0.46 4.74
N ILE A 402 -15.89 0.76 5.10
CA ILE A 402 -16.28 2.06 5.69
C ILE A 402 -15.52 2.33 7.00
N LEU A 403 -15.39 1.33 7.89
CA LEU A 403 -14.61 1.50 9.12
C LEU A 403 -13.12 1.73 8.83
N MET A 404 -12.55 1.04 7.86
CA MET A 404 -11.14 1.21 7.46
C MET A 404 -10.90 2.60 6.85
N TRP A 405 -11.80 3.08 5.99
CA TRP A 405 -11.79 4.44 5.44
C TRP A 405 -11.83 5.50 6.54
N ILE A 406 -12.73 5.36 7.52
CA ILE A 406 -12.83 6.27 8.67
C ILE A 406 -11.54 6.26 9.49
N ILE A 407 -10.98 5.08 9.81
CA ILE A 407 -9.74 4.96 10.59
C ILE A 407 -8.57 5.64 9.87
N TRP A 408 -8.39 5.37 8.57
CA TRP A 408 -7.32 5.97 7.77
C TRP A 408 -7.47 7.50 7.65
N ALA A 409 -8.67 8.01 7.38
CA ALA A 409 -8.93 9.43 7.29
C ALA A 409 -8.69 10.15 8.63
N LEU A 410 -9.26 9.64 9.72
CA LEU A 410 -9.13 10.27 11.04
C LEU A 410 -7.70 10.20 11.59
N MET A 411 -6.97 9.08 11.39
CA MET A 411 -5.55 8.99 11.78
C MET A 411 -4.67 9.96 10.98
N ALA A 412 -4.87 10.07 9.65
CA ALA A 412 -4.09 10.99 8.84
C ALA A 412 -4.41 12.45 9.16
N PHE A 413 -5.67 12.79 9.41
CA PHE A 413 -6.07 14.11 9.88
C PHE A 413 -5.36 14.48 11.18
N ALA A 414 -5.49 13.63 12.21
CA ALA A 414 -4.91 13.85 13.53
C ALA A 414 -3.37 13.90 13.51
N TYR A 415 -2.72 13.01 12.75
CA TYR A 415 -1.27 12.98 12.63
C TYR A 415 -0.72 14.21 11.91
N THR A 416 -1.35 14.63 10.82
CA THR A 416 -0.91 15.78 10.00
C THR A 416 -1.12 17.09 10.76
N MET A 417 -2.28 17.24 11.43
CA MET A 417 -2.59 18.40 12.29
C MET A 417 -1.50 18.62 13.36
N PHE A 418 -1.01 17.54 13.98
CA PHE A 418 0.06 17.62 14.96
C PHE A 418 1.43 17.90 14.34
N ASN A 419 1.84 17.14 13.32
CA ASN A 419 3.22 17.20 12.79
C ASN A 419 3.55 18.49 12.05
N VAL A 420 2.60 19.08 11.32
CA VAL A 420 2.83 20.32 10.54
C VAL A 420 3.17 21.51 11.44
N TRP A 421 2.61 21.56 12.64
CA TRP A 421 2.79 22.68 13.58
C TRP A 421 3.74 22.37 14.75
N LEU A 422 4.13 21.10 14.95
CA LEU A 422 5.01 20.71 16.06
C LEU A 422 6.31 21.52 16.12
N PRO A 423 7.08 21.74 15.04
CA PRO A 423 8.31 22.55 15.10
C PRO A 423 8.06 23.97 15.58
N SER A 424 6.99 24.63 15.10
CA SER A 424 6.61 25.99 15.51
C SER A 424 6.11 26.05 16.97
N VAL A 425 5.42 25.01 17.45
CA VAL A 425 4.99 24.89 18.85
C VAL A 425 6.18 24.61 19.79
N LEU A 426 7.21 23.90 19.33
CA LEU A 426 8.45 23.70 20.09
C LEU A 426 9.30 24.99 20.12
N GLU A 427 9.42 25.70 18.99
CA GLU A 427 10.10 26.99 18.88
C GLU A 427 9.47 28.05 19.80
N SER A 428 8.14 28.20 19.77
CA SER A 428 7.44 29.15 20.67
C SER A 428 7.52 28.78 22.17
N ARG A 429 7.94 27.55 22.50
CA ARG A 429 8.23 27.11 23.89
C ARG A 429 9.70 27.30 24.30
N GLN A 430 10.62 27.55 23.38
CA GLN A 430 12.03 27.74 23.70
C GLN A 430 12.31 29.12 24.32
N GLY A 431 11.54 30.14 23.94
CA GLY A 431 11.75 31.54 24.32
C GLY A 431 12.60 32.30 23.29
N ASP A 432 13.08 33.48 23.67
CA ASP A 432 13.83 34.37 22.78
C ASP A 432 15.35 34.06 22.70
N ASP A 433 15.82 33.02 23.41
CA ASP A 433 17.22 32.54 23.39
C ASP A 433 17.74 32.43 21.95
N ASP A 434 18.93 32.95 21.64
CA ASP A 434 19.53 32.90 20.28
C ASP A 434 19.50 31.49 19.65
N ASN A 435 19.63 30.46 20.49
CA ASN A 435 19.61 29.06 20.11
C ASN A 435 18.20 28.43 19.96
N ALA A 436 17.10 29.18 20.03
CA ALA A 436 15.72 28.66 20.02
C ALA A 436 15.42 27.76 18.79
N ILE A 437 15.87 28.16 17.60
CA ILE A 437 15.70 27.40 16.35
C ILE A 437 16.43 26.04 16.45
N ALA A 438 17.69 26.07 16.87
CA ALA A 438 18.49 24.85 17.06
C ALA A 438 17.91 23.95 18.17
N GLY A 439 17.41 24.54 19.26
CA GLY A 439 16.73 23.82 20.35
C GLY A 439 15.47 23.11 19.89
N ALA A 440 14.59 23.80 19.17
CA ALA A 440 13.36 23.24 18.62
C ALA A 440 13.63 22.11 17.61
N LEU A 441 14.61 22.29 16.72
CA LEU A 441 15.03 21.26 15.76
C LEU A 441 15.68 20.05 16.47
N LYS A 442 16.47 20.27 17.53
CA LYS A 442 17.02 19.19 18.36
C LYS A 442 15.90 18.38 19.03
N GLU A 443 14.87 19.04 19.57
CA GLU A 443 13.69 18.35 20.10
C GLU A 443 12.93 17.60 19.00
N TYR A 444 12.85 18.14 17.78
CA TYR A 444 12.23 17.47 16.63
C TYR A 444 13.04 16.24 16.15
N VAL A 445 14.37 16.26 16.22
CA VAL A 445 15.24 15.08 15.99
C VAL A 445 14.97 14.01 17.05
N LEU A 446 14.85 14.38 18.33
CA LEU A 446 14.54 13.44 19.41
C LEU A 446 13.13 12.84 19.25
N TYR A 447 12.15 13.66 18.84
CA TYR A 447 10.81 13.22 18.43
C TYR A 447 10.90 12.17 17.31
N ALA A 448 11.60 12.45 16.21
CA ALA A 448 11.74 11.52 15.10
C ALA A 448 12.46 10.21 15.50
N ALA A 449 13.54 10.31 16.28
CA ALA A 449 14.31 9.17 16.76
C ALA A 449 13.49 8.23 17.65
N ALA A 450 12.62 8.77 18.50
CA ALA A 450 11.68 7.98 19.30
C ALA A 450 10.63 7.21 18.47
N GLY A 451 10.44 7.57 17.21
CA GLY A 451 9.57 6.85 16.26
C GLY A 451 10.18 5.56 15.71
N CYS A 452 11.51 5.40 15.74
CA CYS A 452 12.19 4.17 15.31
C CYS A 452 11.83 2.94 16.17
N PRO A 453 11.97 2.98 17.52
CA PRO A 453 11.52 1.88 18.37
C PRO A 453 10.00 1.70 18.37
N GLY A 454 9.22 2.75 18.06
CA GLY A 454 7.77 2.64 17.91
C GLY A 454 7.33 1.72 16.77
N SER A 455 7.95 1.80 15.59
CA SER A 455 7.66 0.86 14.47
C SER A 455 7.98 -0.60 14.82
N VAL A 456 9.07 -0.84 15.57
CA VAL A 456 9.43 -2.17 16.08
C VAL A 456 8.42 -2.66 17.12
N LEU A 457 8.03 -1.78 18.07
CA LEU A 457 7.02 -2.07 19.08
C LEU A 457 5.67 -2.41 18.45
N GLY A 458 5.22 -1.63 17.46
CA GLY A 458 3.99 -1.91 16.72
C GLY A 458 4.02 -3.27 16.02
N SER A 459 5.14 -3.60 15.38
CA SER A 459 5.37 -4.90 14.73
C SER A 459 5.30 -6.06 15.74
N TRP A 460 5.94 -5.93 16.90
CA TRP A 460 5.94 -6.92 17.98
C TRP A 460 4.57 -7.06 18.66
N MET A 461 3.91 -5.94 19.00
CA MET A 461 2.63 -5.91 19.70
C MET A 461 1.55 -6.76 19.03
N VAL A 462 1.61 -6.90 17.71
CA VAL A 462 0.61 -7.67 16.97
C VAL A 462 0.82 -9.18 17.07
N GLN A 463 2.07 -9.64 17.23
CA GLN A 463 2.38 -11.05 17.43
C GLN A 463 1.94 -11.53 18.82
N THR A 464 1.66 -10.62 19.75
CA THR A 464 1.16 -10.95 21.09
C THR A 464 -0.32 -11.38 21.08
N LYS A 465 -0.78 -11.90 22.23
CA LYS A 465 -2.19 -12.28 22.51
C LYS A 465 -3.23 -11.15 22.32
N LEU A 466 -2.80 -9.92 22.08
CA LEU A 466 -3.64 -8.77 21.74
C LEU A 466 -4.24 -8.89 20.33
N GLY A 467 -3.41 -9.33 19.36
CA GLY A 467 -3.74 -9.37 17.93
C GLY A 467 -3.93 -7.98 17.28
N ARG A 468 -3.94 -7.94 15.94
CA ARG A 468 -3.97 -6.70 15.11
C ARG A 468 -4.95 -5.63 15.65
N ARG A 469 -6.23 -6.00 15.83
CA ARG A 469 -7.33 -5.08 16.20
C ARG A 469 -7.15 -4.40 17.55
N LYS A 470 -6.74 -5.13 18.60
CA LYS A 470 -6.55 -4.51 19.93
C LYS A 470 -5.27 -3.68 19.96
N SER A 471 -4.20 -4.18 19.33
CA SER A 471 -2.94 -3.44 19.22
C SER A 471 -3.13 -2.08 18.55
N LEU A 472 -3.89 -2.03 17.44
CA LEU A 472 -4.23 -0.77 16.77
C LEU A 472 -4.96 0.19 17.74
N ALA A 473 -6.08 -0.25 18.31
CA ALA A 473 -6.89 0.58 19.22
C ALA A 473 -6.11 1.10 20.43
N MET A 474 -5.23 0.27 21.02
CA MET A 474 -4.43 0.68 22.17
C MET A 474 -3.33 1.69 21.79
N CYS A 475 -2.62 1.49 20.66
CA CYS A 475 -1.64 2.48 20.19
C CYS A 475 -2.31 3.81 19.83
N THR A 476 -3.46 3.78 19.16
CA THR A 476 -4.25 4.98 18.85
C THR A 476 -4.69 5.72 20.12
N LEU A 477 -5.24 5.00 21.11
CA LEU A 477 -5.67 5.61 22.37
C LEU A 477 -4.48 6.16 23.18
N ALA A 478 -3.37 5.42 23.24
CA ALA A 478 -2.14 5.87 23.90
C ALA A 478 -1.58 7.15 23.26
N THR A 479 -1.63 7.26 21.92
CA THR A 479 -1.24 8.48 21.19
C THR A 479 -2.11 9.67 21.60
N GLY A 480 -3.44 9.50 21.62
CA GLY A 480 -4.37 10.56 22.06
C GLY A 480 -4.17 10.99 23.52
N LEU A 481 -3.97 10.03 24.43
CA LEU A 481 -3.69 10.32 25.84
C LEU A 481 -2.34 11.04 26.04
N ALA A 482 -1.29 10.64 25.32
CA ALA A 482 0.01 11.30 25.34
C ALA A 482 -0.07 12.75 24.82
N MET A 483 -0.91 13.02 23.83
CA MET A 483 -1.20 14.38 23.37
C MET A 483 -1.93 15.24 24.41
N LEU A 484 -2.90 14.67 25.15
CA LEU A 484 -3.54 15.40 26.26
C LEU A 484 -2.55 15.73 27.39
N ALA A 485 -1.61 14.82 27.68
CA ALA A 485 -0.53 15.08 28.63
C ALA A 485 0.38 16.25 28.16
N PHE A 486 0.78 16.26 26.88
CA PHE A 486 1.64 17.28 26.28
C PHE A 486 1.09 18.72 26.33
N ILE A 487 -0.24 18.88 26.45
CA ILE A 487 -0.89 20.20 26.66
C ILE A 487 -0.59 20.76 28.06
N ARG A 488 -0.51 19.89 29.09
CA ARG A 488 -0.29 20.30 30.49
C ARG A 488 1.19 20.48 30.84
N VAL A 489 2.08 19.90 30.06
CA VAL A 489 3.51 19.90 30.32
C VAL A 489 4.14 21.26 29.93
N ARG A 490 4.78 21.92 30.91
CA ARG A 490 5.45 23.23 30.77
C ARG A 490 6.98 23.19 30.87
N SER A 491 7.57 22.13 31.43
CA SER A 491 9.02 21.98 31.59
C SER A 491 9.68 21.50 30.29
N LYS A 492 10.85 22.06 29.91
CA LYS A 492 11.59 21.70 28.67
C LYS A 492 11.81 20.18 28.57
N ILE A 493 12.45 19.57 29.58
CA ILE A 493 12.72 18.11 29.62
C ILE A 493 11.44 17.27 29.48
N ALA A 494 10.39 17.64 30.21
CA ALA A 494 9.13 16.91 30.17
C ALA A 494 8.41 17.08 28.82
N SER A 495 8.53 18.26 28.17
CA SER A 495 7.99 18.51 26.82
C SER A 495 8.65 17.58 25.81
N THR A 496 9.98 17.48 25.86
CA THR A 496 10.75 16.55 25.01
C THR A 496 10.32 15.09 25.25
N ILE A 497 10.31 14.61 26.50
CA ILE A 497 9.89 13.23 26.83
C ILE A 497 8.45 12.95 26.37
N SER A 498 7.53 13.89 26.62
CA SER A 498 6.13 13.74 26.21
C SER A 498 5.97 13.72 24.68
N SER A 499 6.78 14.48 23.94
CA SER A 499 6.80 14.42 22.48
C SER A 499 7.34 13.07 21.97
N MET A 500 8.41 12.55 22.58
CA MET A 500 8.98 11.24 22.25
C MET A 500 7.96 10.11 22.47
N LEU A 501 7.17 10.16 23.56
CA LEU A 501 6.09 9.21 23.80
C LEU A 501 4.97 9.29 22.75
N ILE A 502 4.61 10.50 22.29
CA ILE A 502 3.67 10.68 21.17
C ILE A 502 4.22 10.05 19.88
N SER A 503 5.51 10.26 19.58
CA SER A 503 6.16 9.68 18.39
C SER A 503 6.17 8.16 18.43
N LEU A 504 6.58 7.58 19.56
CA LEU A 504 6.65 6.13 19.77
C LEU A 504 5.26 5.47 19.65
N ALA A 505 4.23 6.05 20.28
CA ALA A 505 2.87 5.53 20.18
C ALA A 505 2.27 5.72 18.77
N GLY A 506 2.54 6.86 18.13
CA GLY A 506 2.02 7.20 16.81
C GLY A 506 2.64 6.37 15.67
N THR A 507 3.95 6.11 15.73
CA THR A 507 4.62 5.21 14.78
C THR A 507 4.23 3.76 14.99
N ALA A 508 4.10 3.30 16.25
CA ALA A 508 3.53 1.98 16.54
C ALA A 508 2.11 1.84 15.98
N MET A 509 1.26 2.86 16.14
CA MET A 509 -0.10 2.91 15.57
C MET A 509 -0.09 2.77 14.04
N TYR A 510 0.75 3.52 13.32
CA TYR A 510 0.86 3.40 11.86
C TYR A 510 1.41 2.06 11.40
N ALA A 511 2.47 1.54 12.04
CA ALA A 511 3.02 0.22 11.71
C ALA A 511 1.97 -0.90 11.82
N VAL A 512 1.10 -0.85 12.84
CA VAL A 512 -0.02 -1.77 12.97
C VAL A 512 -1.05 -1.57 11.85
N LEU A 513 -1.44 -0.33 11.52
CA LEU A 513 -2.43 -0.04 10.47
C LEU A 513 -1.98 -0.51 9.08
N TYR A 514 -0.74 -0.20 8.69
CA TYR A 514 -0.19 -0.58 7.39
C TYR A 514 -0.12 -2.09 7.21
N GLY A 515 0.23 -2.86 8.26
CA GLY A 515 0.17 -4.32 8.21
C GLY A 515 -1.25 -4.88 8.27
N MET A 516 -2.15 -4.27 9.06
CA MET A 516 -3.52 -4.76 9.24
C MET A 516 -4.41 -4.55 8.01
N THR A 517 -4.21 -3.47 7.26
CA THR A 517 -5.08 -3.13 6.11
C THR A 517 -5.09 -4.23 5.04
N PRO A 518 -3.95 -4.68 4.46
CA PRO A 518 -3.96 -5.75 3.45
C PRO A 518 -4.38 -7.11 4.02
N GLU A 519 -4.05 -7.42 5.28
CA GLU A 519 -4.50 -8.66 5.95
C GLU A 519 -6.02 -8.72 6.17
N THR A 520 -6.69 -7.57 6.28
CA THR A 520 -8.14 -7.49 6.53
C THR A 520 -8.96 -7.85 5.29
N PHE A 521 -8.40 -7.66 4.10
CA PHE A 521 -9.10 -7.83 2.83
C PHE A 521 -8.59 -9.04 2.03
N GLY A 522 -9.52 -9.80 1.43
CA GLY A 522 -9.19 -10.90 0.53
C GLY A 522 -8.56 -10.40 -0.79
N THR A 523 -7.72 -11.23 -1.41
CA THR A 523 -6.92 -10.94 -2.62
C THR A 523 -7.67 -10.11 -3.66
N SER A 524 -8.83 -10.60 -4.12
CA SER A 524 -9.68 -9.97 -5.15
C SER A 524 -10.05 -8.50 -4.89
N ILE A 525 -10.22 -8.08 -3.62
CA ILE A 525 -10.59 -6.69 -3.27
C ILE A 525 -9.48 -5.91 -2.54
N ARG A 526 -8.35 -6.56 -2.22
CA ARG A 526 -7.30 -6.01 -1.35
C ARG A 526 -6.71 -4.72 -1.91
N GLY A 527 -6.33 -4.72 -3.18
CA GLY A 527 -5.73 -3.55 -3.85
C GLY A 527 -6.64 -2.33 -3.77
N THR A 528 -7.88 -2.46 -4.26
CA THR A 528 -8.90 -1.38 -4.27
C THR A 528 -9.21 -0.86 -2.87
N ALA A 529 -9.34 -1.75 -1.89
CA ALA A 529 -9.61 -1.35 -0.50
C ALA A 529 -8.43 -0.58 0.12
N CYS A 530 -7.19 -1.05 -0.08
CA CYS A 530 -6.00 -0.36 0.42
C CYS A 530 -5.78 0.99 -0.27
N GLY A 531 -5.93 1.04 -1.60
CA GLY A 531 -5.76 2.26 -2.40
C GLY A 531 -6.78 3.35 -2.05
N THR A 532 -8.06 2.99 -1.90
CA THR A 532 -9.11 3.94 -1.50
C THR A 532 -8.94 4.44 -0.06
N SER A 533 -8.54 3.57 0.89
CA SER A 533 -8.14 3.97 2.24
C SER A 533 -6.99 4.97 2.23
N ALA A 534 -5.93 4.68 1.44
CA ALA A 534 -4.78 5.57 1.32
C ALA A 534 -5.17 6.92 0.70
N ALA A 535 -5.98 6.94 -0.37
CA ALA A 535 -6.45 8.18 -1.02
C ALA A 535 -7.25 9.07 -0.05
N LEU A 536 -8.20 8.50 0.70
CA LEU A 536 -8.96 9.23 1.73
C LEU A 536 -8.06 9.76 2.86
N SER A 537 -7.00 9.03 3.22
CA SER A 537 -6.00 9.53 4.18
C SER A 537 -5.25 10.76 3.66
N ARG A 538 -4.96 10.83 2.34
CA ARG A 538 -4.31 12.01 1.74
C ARG A 538 -5.26 13.21 1.66
N LEU A 539 -6.53 12.99 1.33
CA LEU A 539 -7.56 14.03 1.40
C LEU A 539 -7.70 14.60 2.82
N ALA A 540 -7.73 13.73 3.83
CA ALA A 540 -7.75 14.16 5.23
C ALA A 540 -6.46 14.91 5.63
N GLY A 541 -5.31 14.52 5.09
CA GLY A 541 -4.03 15.24 5.23
C GLY A 541 -3.99 16.61 4.53
N VAL A 542 -4.73 16.81 3.43
CA VAL A 542 -4.93 18.13 2.80
C VAL A 542 -5.77 19.05 3.70
N ILE A 543 -6.84 18.52 4.30
CA ILE A 543 -7.78 19.30 5.10
C ILE A 543 -7.20 19.67 6.48
N ALA A 544 -6.37 18.82 7.07
CA ALA A 544 -5.87 18.98 8.43
C ALA A 544 -5.07 20.28 8.70
N PRO A 545 -4.11 20.72 7.86
CA PRO A 545 -3.40 21.98 8.06
C PRO A 545 -4.31 23.21 8.04
N VAL A 546 -5.30 23.22 7.13
CA VAL A 546 -6.29 24.32 7.01
C VAL A 546 -7.14 24.38 8.28
N PHE A 547 -7.68 23.24 8.71
CA PHE A 547 -8.50 23.16 9.92
C PHE A 547 -7.68 23.51 11.18
N ALA A 548 -6.40 23.13 11.23
CA ALA A 548 -5.49 23.48 12.30
C ALA A 548 -5.25 25.00 12.37
N GLY A 549 -5.04 25.66 11.23
CA GLY A 549 -4.86 27.12 11.15
C GLY A 549 -6.06 27.89 11.72
N VAL A 550 -7.28 27.49 11.35
CA VAL A 550 -8.52 28.08 11.89
C VAL A 550 -8.63 27.86 13.41
N LEU A 551 -8.31 26.67 13.91
CA LEU A 551 -8.35 26.38 15.36
C LEU A 551 -7.28 27.15 16.14
N LEU A 552 -6.08 27.32 15.58
CA LEU A 552 -4.98 28.11 16.18
C LEU A 552 -5.36 29.58 16.32
N ALA A 553 -6.06 30.15 15.35
CA ALA A 553 -6.54 31.54 15.40
C ALA A 553 -7.55 31.79 16.55
N ILE A 554 -8.25 30.76 17.01
CA ILE A 554 -9.17 30.84 18.15
C ILE A 554 -8.40 30.63 19.47
N GLN A 555 -7.62 29.55 19.58
CA GLN A 555 -6.82 29.26 20.78
C GLN A 555 -5.68 28.27 20.48
N PRO A 556 -4.43 28.54 20.90
CA PRO A 556 -3.28 27.66 20.62
C PRO A 556 -3.41 26.19 21.08
N THR A 557 -4.27 25.89 22.06
CA THR A 557 -4.49 24.53 22.58
C THR A 557 -5.56 23.73 21.85
N LEU A 558 -6.44 24.37 21.06
CA LEU A 558 -7.57 23.68 20.42
C LEU A 558 -7.17 22.58 19.43
N PRO A 559 -6.16 22.75 18.54
CA PRO A 559 -5.76 21.69 17.62
C PRO A 559 -5.35 20.41 18.36
N LEU A 560 -4.64 20.53 19.48
CA LEU A 560 -4.19 19.40 20.29
C LEU A 560 -5.36 18.67 20.97
N ILE A 561 -6.35 19.41 21.46
CA ILE A 561 -7.57 18.83 22.07
C ILE A 561 -8.39 18.09 21.01
N VAL A 562 -8.63 18.71 19.85
CA VAL A 562 -9.36 18.11 18.73
C VAL A 562 -8.65 16.84 18.24
N THR A 563 -7.33 16.91 18.08
CA THR A 563 -6.50 15.75 17.68
C THR A 563 -6.66 14.57 18.65
N ALA A 564 -6.62 14.82 19.95
CA ALA A 564 -6.80 13.77 20.96
C ALA A 564 -8.22 13.15 20.95
N ILE A 565 -9.26 13.97 20.76
CA ILE A 565 -10.65 13.49 20.63
C ILE A 565 -10.78 12.61 19.37
N VAL A 566 -10.21 13.05 18.25
CA VAL A 566 -10.20 12.30 16.98
C VAL A 566 -9.51 10.94 17.15
N TYR A 567 -8.38 10.87 17.86
CA TYR A 567 -7.75 9.58 18.20
C TYR A 567 -8.62 8.71 19.12
N GLY A 568 -9.32 9.28 20.10
CA GLY A 568 -10.28 8.55 20.92
C GLY A 568 -11.41 7.90 20.10
N ILE A 569 -12.01 8.67 19.18
CA ILE A 569 -13.02 8.16 18.23
C ILE A 569 -12.42 7.08 17.34
N THR A 570 -11.20 7.29 16.83
CA THR A 570 -10.54 6.34 15.92
C THR A 570 -10.21 5.01 16.62
N ALA A 571 -9.77 5.06 17.89
CA ALA A 571 -9.56 3.87 18.71
C ALA A 571 -10.86 3.07 18.91
N PHE A 572 -11.99 3.77 19.11
CA PHE A 572 -13.31 3.13 19.15
C PHE A 572 -13.71 2.52 17.80
N CYS A 573 -13.49 3.22 16.67
CA CYS A 573 -13.71 2.66 15.33
C CYS A 573 -12.84 1.43 15.04
N ALA A 574 -11.57 1.42 15.46
CA ALA A 574 -10.71 0.25 15.38
C ALA A 574 -11.27 -0.92 16.22
N LEU A 575 -11.83 -0.63 17.41
CA LEU A 575 -12.58 -1.63 18.19
C LEU A 575 -13.90 -2.07 17.57
N LEU A 576 -14.40 -1.48 16.48
CA LEU A 576 -15.61 -1.92 15.76
C LEU A 576 -15.33 -2.80 14.54
N LEU A 577 -14.07 -2.92 14.10
CA LEU A 577 -13.65 -3.79 13.00
C LEU A 577 -14.03 -5.27 13.30
N PRO A 578 -14.43 -6.08 12.31
CA PRO A 578 -14.69 -7.50 12.53
C PRO A 578 -13.48 -8.22 13.15
N LYS A 579 -13.70 -9.29 13.92
CA LYS A 579 -12.60 -10.21 14.22
C LYS A 579 -12.26 -10.93 12.92
N ASN A 580 -10.97 -10.98 12.56
CA ASN A 580 -10.50 -11.79 11.43
C ASN A 580 -11.05 -13.21 11.60
N ARG A 581 -11.94 -13.63 10.69
CA ARG A 581 -12.27 -15.05 10.56
C ARG A 581 -11.04 -15.67 9.91
N VAL A 582 -10.17 -16.27 10.73
CA VAL A 582 -9.20 -17.26 10.24
C VAL A 582 -10.00 -18.19 9.33
N THR A 583 -9.59 -18.28 8.06
CA THR A 583 -10.19 -19.18 7.09
C THR A 583 -10.16 -20.57 7.72
N ARG A 584 -11.34 -21.08 8.05
CA ARG A 584 -11.49 -22.41 8.63
C ARG A 584 -11.03 -23.39 7.55
N ARG A 585 -9.75 -23.82 7.63
CA ARG A 585 -9.19 -24.89 6.80
C ARG A 585 -10.19 -26.05 6.82
N SER A 586 -10.73 -26.38 5.65
CA SER A 586 -11.57 -27.53 5.46
C SER A 586 -10.68 -28.69 5.02
N GLY A 587 -10.56 -29.72 5.87
CA GLY A 587 -9.80 -30.94 5.58
C GLY A 587 -8.30 -30.89 5.93
N GLY A 588 -7.79 -32.00 6.49
CA GLY A 588 -6.37 -32.26 6.73
C GLY A 588 -5.86 -31.87 8.14
N GLY A 589 -5.56 -32.87 8.97
CA GLY A 589 -4.99 -32.70 10.32
C GLY A 589 -3.47 -32.89 10.39
N GLY A 590 -2.88 -32.70 11.58
CA GLY A 590 -1.44 -32.83 11.88
C GLY A 590 -0.81 -31.49 12.31
N LEU A 591 -0.66 -31.26 13.62
CA LEU A 591 0.60 -31.37 14.39
C LEU A 591 1.60 -30.23 14.07
N MET A 592 1.70 -29.20 14.93
CA MET A 592 2.61 -29.14 16.11
C MET A 592 4.10 -29.06 15.74
N HIS A 593 4.68 -27.85 15.74
CA HIS A 593 5.28 -27.29 16.97
C HIS A 593 5.50 -25.76 16.88
#